data_AF-A0A1G6BXP9-F1
#
_entry.id   AF-A0A1G6BXP9-F1
#
_cell.length_a   1.000
_cell.length_b   1.000
_cell.length_c   1.000
_cell.angle_alpha   90.00
_cell.angle_beta   90.00
_cell.angle_gamma   90.00
#
_symmetry.space_group_name_H-M   'P 1'
#
loop_
_entity.id
_entity.type
_entity.pdbx_description
1 polymer ?
#
loop_
_entity_poly.entity_id
_entity_poly.type
_entity_poly.pdbx_seq_one_letter_code
_entity_poly.pdbx_strand_id
1 'polypeptide(L)'
;MKKPVLLLILAIFLHSCDESQFYESTWTDKETENVILNIEKKDGKFWLTQYDQSMEIVDEGKNSYATSSNFDIPLTLDSENNILTIRNVDYILQKNSNKGQFTGNWKNEKGEPSFAVQIDENNDLNWDFKNGDDKSARYYPKPTKNGFHFSIGQYTLSYQISDGFLIDNKGNKYSKDLIQN
;
A
#
# COMPACT_ATOMS: atom_id res chain seq x y z
N MET A 1 -30.79 48.68 -36.46
CA MET A 1 -29.66 48.81 -37.42
C MET A 1 -28.35 48.69 -36.67
N LYS A 2 -27.39 47.95 -37.27
CA LYS A 2 -25.99 47.71 -36.89
C LYS A 2 -25.72 46.55 -35.91
N LYS A 3 -25.16 45.47 -36.51
CA LYS A 3 -24.42 44.32 -35.97
C LYS A 3 -23.09 44.78 -35.28
N PRO A 4 -22.13 43.88 -34.98
CA PRO A 4 -22.06 42.82 -33.97
C PRO A 4 -20.82 43.05 -33.04
N VAL A 5 -20.67 42.30 -31.95
CA VAL A 5 -19.32 42.06 -31.39
C VAL A 5 -19.17 40.58 -31.09
N LEU A 6 -18.55 39.89 -32.04
CA LEU A 6 -17.83 38.65 -31.81
C LEU A 6 -16.57 39.03 -31.02
N LEU A 7 -16.41 38.53 -29.81
CA LEU A 7 -15.12 38.53 -29.12
C LEU A 7 -14.68 37.08 -28.91
N LEU A 8 -13.90 36.61 -29.87
CA LEU A 8 -12.87 35.59 -29.70
C LEU A 8 -11.76 36.18 -28.82
N ILE A 9 -11.02 35.34 -28.08
CA ILE A 9 -9.82 35.57 -27.23
C ILE A 9 -10.13 35.05 -25.81
N LEU A 10 -9.41 34.10 -25.20
CA LEU A 10 -8.10 33.53 -25.46
C LEU A 10 -8.11 32.12 -24.85
N ALA A 11 -7.55 31.16 -25.55
CA ALA A 11 -7.12 29.90 -24.95
C ALA A 11 -6.09 30.22 -23.86
N ILE A 12 -6.52 30.22 -22.60
CA ILE A 12 -5.60 30.13 -21.49
C ILE A 12 -5.30 28.64 -21.33
N PHE A 13 -4.31 28.18 -22.09
CA PHE A 13 -3.44 27.08 -21.69
C PHE A 13 -2.73 27.50 -20.39
N LEU A 14 -3.44 27.43 -19.27
CA LEU A 14 -2.78 27.34 -17.98
C LEU A 14 -2.36 25.89 -17.84
N HIS A 15 -1.11 25.65 -18.24
CA HIS A 15 -0.19 24.69 -17.65
C HIS A 15 -0.91 23.51 -17.02
N SER A 16 -1.01 22.40 -17.78
CA SER A 16 -0.84 21.11 -17.13
C SER A 16 0.48 21.21 -16.38
N CYS A 17 0.40 21.55 -15.10
CA CYS A 17 1.41 21.11 -14.18
C CYS A 17 1.34 19.60 -14.33
N ASP A 18 2.27 19.04 -15.11
CA ASP A 18 2.58 17.62 -15.00
C ASP A 18 3.06 17.47 -13.56
N GLU A 19 2.11 17.32 -12.65
CA GLU A 19 2.33 16.83 -11.32
C GLU A 19 2.75 15.37 -11.51
N SER A 20 4.04 15.18 -11.78
CA SER A 20 4.72 13.97 -11.33
C SER A 20 4.72 14.05 -9.79
N GLN A 21 3.56 13.80 -9.23
CA GLN A 21 3.37 13.72 -7.80
C GLN A 21 3.58 12.28 -7.41
N PHE A 22 4.84 11.97 -7.10
CA PHE A 22 5.08 11.00 -6.04
C PHE A 22 4.14 11.35 -4.89
N TYR A 23 3.35 10.39 -4.44
CA TYR A 23 2.45 10.60 -3.32
C TYR A 23 2.97 9.85 -2.10
N GLU A 24 2.70 10.45 -0.95
CA GLU A 24 3.15 9.95 0.34
C GLU A 24 2.54 8.58 0.62
N SER A 25 3.39 7.57 0.71
CA SER A 25 2.94 6.20 0.93
C SER A 25 4.11 5.28 1.29
N THR A 26 3.78 4.14 1.87
CA THR A 26 4.62 2.96 1.91
C THR A 26 4.45 2.18 0.62
N TRP A 27 5.58 1.79 0.04
CA TRP A 27 5.64 0.94 -1.14
C TRP A 27 6.41 -0.34 -0.82
N THR A 28 6.04 -1.41 -1.48
CA THR A 28 6.51 -2.76 -1.22
C THR A 28 6.95 -3.38 -2.53
N ASP A 29 8.08 -4.08 -2.49
CA ASP A 29 8.58 -4.86 -3.62
C ASP A 29 7.49 -5.80 -4.15
N LYS A 30 7.17 -5.67 -5.45
CA LYS A 30 6.03 -6.32 -6.07
C LYS A 30 6.16 -7.84 -6.15
N GLU A 31 7.39 -8.36 -6.23
CA GLU A 31 7.64 -9.79 -6.43
C GLU A 31 7.74 -10.55 -5.12
N THR A 32 8.43 -9.99 -4.13
CA THR A 32 8.84 -10.67 -2.90
C THR A 32 8.13 -10.17 -1.66
N GLU A 33 7.62 -8.92 -1.69
CA GLU A 33 7.07 -8.22 -0.53
C GLU A 33 7.99 -8.18 0.69
N ASN A 34 9.31 -8.30 0.50
CA ASN A 34 10.30 -8.31 1.57
C ASN A 34 10.92 -6.94 1.80
N VAL A 35 10.99 -6.11 0.76
CA VAL A 35 11.56 -4.77 0.83
C VAL A 35 10.42 -3.75 0.89
N ILE A 36 10.52 -2.83 1.84
CA ILE A 36 9.67 -1.64 1.94
C ILE A 36 10.49 -0.38 1.71
N LEU A 37 9.82 0.61 1.17
CA LEU A 37 10.31 1.98 1.09
C LEU A 37 9.16 2.92 1.45
N ASN A 38 9.51 4.08 1.98
CA ASN A 38 8.55 5.13 2.30
C ASN A 38 8.88 6.36 1.48
N ILE A 39 7.86 6.94 0.85
CA ILE A 39 7.93 8.28 0.29
C ILE A 39 7.17 9.19 1.23
N GLU A 40 7.83 10.23 1.73
CA GLU A 40 7.26 11.18 2.68
C GLU A 40 7.51 12.62 2.20
N LYS A 41 6.59 13.53 2.46
CA LYS A 41 6.78 14.95 2.17
C LYS A 41 7.23 15.69 3.43
N LYS A 42 8.42 16.28 3.38
CA LYS A 42 9.01 17.07 4.48
C LYS A 42 9.53 18.39 3.91
N ASP A 43 9.11 19.50 4.50
CA ASP A 43 9.51 20.86 4.11
C ASP A 43 9.30 21.15 2.61
N GLY A 44 8.21 20.64 2.05
CA GLY A 44 7.87 20.83 0.63
C GLY A 44 8.62 19.92 -0.35
N LYS A 45 9.53 19.08 0.14
CA LYS A 45 10.32 18.12 -0.65
C LYS A 45 9.85 16.69 -0.38
N PHE A 46 10.04 15.80 -1.35
CA PHE A 46 9.79 14.38 -1.18
C PHE A 46 11.07 13.66 -0.78
N TRP A 47 10.94 12.67 0.10
CA TRP A 47 12.05 11.90 0.62
C TRP A 47 11.76 10.41 0.48
N LEU A 48 12.65 9.70 -0.21
CA LEU A 48 12.68 8.25 -0.28
C LEU A 48 13.46 7.73 0.91
N THR A 49 12.79 6.99 1.79
CA THR A 49 13.41 6.33 2.94
C THR A 49 13.37 4.82 2.79
N GLN A 50 14.53 4.18 2.93
CA GLN A 50 14.68 2.73 2.91
C GLN A 50 15.68 2.34 4.00
N TYR A 51 15.24 1.53 4.95
CA TYR A 51 16.01 1.21 6.17
C TYR A 51 16.48 2.49 6.89
N ASP A 52 17.79 2.66 7.08
CA ASP A 52 18.43 3.81 7.71
C ASP A 52 18.81 4.93 6.72
N GLN A 53 18.53 4.74 5.42
CA GLN A 53 18.86 5.71 4.38
C GLN A 53 17.65 6.56 4.02
N SER A 54 17.88 7.87 3.89
CA SER A 54 16.89 8.82 3.39
C SER A 54 17.53 9.68 2.31
N MET A 55 16.88 9.74 1.15
CA MET A 55 17.34 10.46 -0.03
C MET A 55 16.25 11.41 -0.50
N GLU A 56 16.63 12.64 -0.84
CA GLU A 56 15.70 13.59 -1.44
C GLU A 56 15.31 13.08 -2.84
N ILE A 57 14.03 13.12 -3.17
CA ILE A 57 13.53 12.88 -4.53
C ILE A 57 13.53 14.22 -5.26
N VAL A 58 14.32 14.30 -6.31
CA VAL A 58 14.35 15.43 -7.25
C VAL A 58 13.57 15.03 -8.49
N ASP A 59 12.64 15.89 -8.90
CA ASP A 59 11.85 15.70 -10.10
C ASP A 59 12.08 16.83 -11.10
N GLU A 60 12.68 16.50 -12.24
CA GLU A 60 12.99 17.41 -13.34
C GLU A 60 12.07 17.14 -14.55
N GLY A 61 10.86 16.66 -14.28
CA GLY A 61 9.82 16.40 -15.28
C GLY A 61 9.97 15.03 -15.92
N LYS A 62 10.83 14.90 -16.94
CA LYS A 62 11.03 13.60 -17.62
C LYS A 62 11.99 12.67 -16.90
N ASN A 63 12.75 13.22 -15.95
CA ASN A 63 13.74 12.49 -15.16
C ASN A 63 13.46 12.78 -13.69
N SER A 64 13.19 11.74 -12.93
CA SER A 64 13.10 11.83 -11.48
C SER A 64 14.12 10.89 -10.86
N TYR A 65 14.72 11.30 -9.74
CA TYR A 65 15.76 10.51 -9.10
C TYR A 65 15.81 10.76 -7.59
N ALA A 66 16.19 9.74 -6.82
CA ALA A 66 16.58 9.89 -5.43
C ALA A 66 18.07 10.23 -5.38
N THR A 67 18.43 11.36 -4.78
CA THR A 67 19.79 11.87 -4.77
C THR A 67 20.49 11.66 -3.43
N SER A 68 21.79 11.39 -3.48
CA SER A 68 22.72 11.33 -2.35
C SER A 68 24.01 12.07 -2.70
N SER A 69 24.91 12.26 -1.74
CA SER A 69 26.18 12.97 -2.00
C SER A 69 27.07 12.31 -3.06
N ASN A 70 26.87 11.02 -3.35
CA ASN A 70 27.80 10.21 -4.15
C ASN A 70 27.21 9.67 -5.45
N PHE A 71 25.88 9.60 -5.55
CA PHE A 71 25.18 9.03 -6.70
C PHE A 71 23.70 9.43 -6.69
N ASP A 72 23.10 9.35 -7.87
CA ASP A 72 21.66 9.47 -8.08
C ASP A 72 21.07 8.11 -8.45
N ILE A 73 19.88 7.82 -7.94
CA ILE A 73 19.10 6.63 -8.28
C ILE A 73 17.92 7.04 -9.14
N PRO A 74 17.84 6.60 -10.42
CA PRO A 74 16.68 6.92 -11.25
C PRO A 74 15.40 6.28 -10.70
N LEU A 75 14.32 7.04 -10.77
CA LEU A 75 12.97 6.67 -10.33
C LEU A 75 12.01 6.91 -11.49
N THR A 76 11.05 6.01 -11.67
CA THR A 76 9.90 6.26 -12.55
C THR A 76 8.62 5.89 -11.84
N LEU A 77 7.62 6.77 -11.89
CA LEU A 77 6.29 6.51 -11.36
C LEU A 77 5.30 6.36 -12.52
N ASP A 78 4.76 5.16 -12.67
CA ASP A 78 3.54 4.92 -13.43
C ASP A 78 2.35 5.19 -12.49
N SER A 79 1.80 6.41 -12.57
CA SER A 79 0.70 6.84 -11.72
C SER A 79 -0.64 6.18 -12.07
N GLU A 80 -0.81 5.73 -13.31
CA GLU A 80 -2.02 5.02 -13.74
C GLU A 80 -2.10 3.64 -13.08
N ASN A 81 -0.98 2.92 -13.04
CA ASN A 81 -0.90 1.58 -12.48
C ASN A 81 -0.43 1.54 -11.02
N ASN A 82 -0.03 2.69 -10.45
CA ASN A 82 0.56 2.81 -9.12
C ASN A 82 1.80 1.92 -8.95
N ILE A 83 2.71 2.00 -9.93
CA ILE A 83 3.98 1.27 -9.94
C ILE A 83 5.12 2.29 -9.85
N LEU A 84 5.92 2.17 -8.81
CA LEU A 84 7.18 2.89 -8.66
C LEU A 84 8.32 1.97 -9.06
N THR A 85 9.13 2.34 -10.04
CA THR A 85 10.30 1.55 -10.44
C THR A 85 11.58 2.24 -9.98
N ILE A 86 12.43 1.51 -9.27
CA ILE A 86 13.74 1.97 -8.78
C ILE A 86 14.78 0.93 -9.18
N ARG A 87 15.80 1.32 -9.95
CA ARG A 87 16.85 0.39 -10.44
C ARG A 87 16.28 -0.88 -11.11
N ASN A 88 15.21 -0.73 -11.88
CA ASN A 88 14.46 -1.82 -12.54
C ASN A 88 13.73 -2.79 -11.60
N VAL A 89 13.53 -2.42 -10.33
CA VAL A 89 12.67 -3.14 -9.39
C VAL A 89 11.35 -2.40 -9.27
N ASP A 90 10.25 -3.12 -9.47
CA ASP A 90 8.90 -2.58 -9.33
C ASP A 90 8.41 -2.66 -7.90
N TYR A 91 7.89 -1.55 -7.41
CA TYR A 91 7.24 -1.41 -6.13
C TYR A 91 5.78 -1.03 -6.32
N ILE A 92 4.91 -1.66 -5.54
CA ILE A 92 3.47 -1.35 -5.49
C ILE A 92 3.15 -0.72 -4.14
N LEU A 93 2.04 -0.02 -4.04
CA LEU A 93 1.55 0.44 -2.74
C LEU A 93 1.36 -0.72 -1.78
N GLN A 94 1.78 -0.54 -0.52
CA GLN A 94 1.67 -1.60 0.49
C GLN A 94 0.24 -2.12 0.59
N LYS A 95 -0.78 -1.26 0.54
CA LYS A 95 -2.20 -1.66 0.56
C LYS A 95 -2.63 -2.61 -0.57
N ASN A 96 -1.91 -2.61 -1.69
CA ASN A 96 -2.18 -3.45 -2.85
C ASN A 96 -1.40 -4.78 -2.81
N SER A 97 -0.38 -4.89 -1.96
CA SER A 97 0.37 -6.14 -1.74
C SER A 97 -0.52 -7.24 -1.15
N ASN A 98 -0.13 -8.50 -1.31
CA ASN A 98 -0.79 -9.64 -0.69
C ASN A 98 -0.84 -9.47 0.83
N LYS A 99 0.24 -9.07 1.51
CA LYS A 99 0.17 -8.75 2.95
C LYS A 99 -0.84 -7.62 3.23
N GLY A 100 -0.76 -6.54 2.46
CA GLY A 100 -1.58 -5.33 2.65
C GLY A 100 -3.07 -5.55 2.51
N GLN A 101 -3.48 -6.40 1.57
CA GLN A 101 -4.90 -6.72 1.36
C GLN A 101 -5.55 -7.36 2.59
N PHE A 102 -4.78 -8.11 3.39
CA PHE A 102 -5.24 -8.74 4.62
C PHE A 102 -5.25 -7.80 5.83
N THR A 103 -4.54 -6.67 5.78
CA THR A 103 -4.51 -5.72 6.92
C THR A 103 -5.89 -5.21 7.27
N GLY A 104 -6.13 -4.96 8.56
CA GLY A 104 -7.39 -4.46 9.09
C GLY A 104 -8.04 -5.40 10.09
N ASN A 105 -9.22 -5.02 10.55
CA ASN A 105 -10.00 -5.80 11.49
C ASN A 105 -11.01 -6.67 10.72
N TRP A 106 -11.11 -7.94 11.06
CA TRP A 106 -12.03 -8.89 10.43
C TRP A 106 -12.86 -9.57 11.50
N LYS A 107 -14.15 -9.81 11.23
CA LYS A 107 -15.05 -10.53 12.14
C LYS A 107 -16.12 -11.27 11.35
N ASN A 108 -16.66 -12.35 11.91
CA ASN A 108 -17.82 -13.01 11.31
C ASN A 108 -19.11 -12.24 11.66
N GLU A 109 -20.25 -12.76 11.21
CA GLU A 109 -21.58 -12.16 11.45
C GLU A 109 -21.94 -12.02 12.93
N LYS A 110 -21.37 -12.87 13.79
CA LYS A 110 -21.59 -12.83 15.25
C LYS A 110 -20.60 -11.92 15.97
N GLY A 111 -19.63 -11.35 15.25
CA GLY A 111 -18.53 -10.56 15.81
C GLY A 111 -17.34 -11.40 16.30
N GLU A 112 -17.42 -12.73 16.28
CA GLU A 112 -16.44 -13.64 16.91
C GLU A 112 -16.34 -14.98 16.15
N PRO A 113 -15.13 -15.44 15.75
CA PRO A 113 -13.85 -14.83 16.10
C PRO A 113 -13.58 -13.55 15.33
N SER A 114 -12.73 -12.70 15.91
CA SER A 114 -12.23 -11.47 15.31
C SER A 114 -10.71 -11.52 15.15
N PHE A 115 -10.21 -10.88 14.11
CA PHE A 115 -8.80 -10.79 13.77
C PHE A 115 -8.42 -9.32 13.63
N ALA A 116 -7.34 -8.88 14.27
CA ALA A 116 -6.67 -7.65 13.89
C ALA A 116 -5.37 -8.02 13.16
N VAL A 117 -5.32 -7.69 11.87
CA VAL A 117 -4.19 -8.02 11.00
C VAL A 117 -3.40 -6.76 10.70
N GLN A 118 -2.10 -6.80 10.98
CA GLN A 118 -1.22 -5.64 10.89
C GLN A 118 0.10 -6.03 10.24
N ILE A 119 0.71 -5.09 9.51
CA ILE A 119 2.11 -5.18 9.09
C ILE A 119 2.90 -4.31 10.06
N ASP A 120 3.95 -4.84 10.66
CA ASP A 120 4.81 -4.06 11.57
C ASP A 120 5.91 -3.30 10.84
N GLU A 121 6.75 -2.61 11.61
CA GLU A 121 7.89 -1.82 11.12
C GLU A 121 8.95 -2.65 10.38
N ASN A 122 9.01 -3.96 10.63
CA ASN A 122 9.91 -4.89 9.94
C ASN A 122 9.25 -5.52 8.71
N ASN A 123 8.06 -5.04 8.33
CA ASN A 123 7.26 -5.57 7.24
C ASN A 123 6.80 -7.03 7.46
N ASP A 124 6.71 -7.45 8.73
CA ASP A 124 6.16 -8.75 9.12
C ASP A 124 4.65 -8.66 9.34
N LEU A 125 3.93 -9.68 8.89
CA LEU A 125 2.47 -9.76 9.02
C LEU A 125 2.11 -10.44 10.34
N ASN A 126 1.36 -9.74 11.18
CA ASN A 126 0.97 -10.17 12.52
C ASN A 126 -0.56 -10.27 12.62
N TRP A 127 -1.06 -11.32 13.26
CA TRP A 127 -2.50 -11.59 13.41
C TRP A 127 -2.86 -11.74 14.88
N ASP A 128 -3.57 -10.76 15.42
CA ASP A 128 -4.14 -10.83 16.76
C ASP A 128 -5.54 -11.46 16.67
N PHE A 129 -5.64 -12.71 17.10
CA PHE A 129 -6.87 -13.49 17.09
C PHE A 129 -7.59 -13.37 18.44
N LYS A 130 -8.90 -13.20 18.41
CA LYS A 130 -9.76 -13.22 19.61
C LYS A 130 -11.02 -14.02 19.33
N ASN A 131 -11.43 -14.86 20.27
CA ASN A 131 -12.62 -15.69 20.19
C ASN A 131 -13.44 -15.53 21.49
N GLY A 132 -14.66 -15.00 21.42
CA GLY A 132 -15.39 -14.72 22.66
C GLY A 132 -14.71 -13.68 23.53
N ASP A 133 -14.86 -13.88 24.84
CA ASP A 133 -14.20 -13.10 25.89
C ASP A 133 -12.74 -13.51 26.14
N ASP A 134 -12.18 -14.41 25.33
CA ASP A 134 -10.79 -14.85 25.49
C ASP A 134 -9.81 -13.69 25.29
N LYS A 135 -8.64 -13.80 25.94
CA LYS A 135 -7.52 -12.89 25.66
C LYS A 135 -7.06 -13.08 24.23
N SER A 136 -6.71 -11.96 23.58
CA SER A 136 -6.16 -12.03 22.23
C SER A 136 -4.80 -12.74 22.23
N ALA A 137 -4.58 -13.58 21.22
CA ALA A 137 -3.33 -14.27 20.97
C ALA A 137 -2.76 -13.85 19.62
N ARG A 138 -1.46 -13.54 19.59
CA ARG A 138 -0.74 -13.13 18.39
C ARG A 138 -0.17 -14.33 17.64
N TYR A 139 -0.36 -14.33 16.33
CA TYR A 139 0.16 -15.33 15.41
C TYR A 139 0.97 -14.67 14.29
N TYR A 140 1.96 -15.40 13.79
CA TYR A 140 2.83 -15.00 12.69
C TYR A 140 2.58 -15.95 11.51
N PRO A 141 1.59 -15.65 10.65
CA PRO A 141 1.26 -16.52 9.54
C PRO A 141 2.37 -16.62 8.51
N LYS A 142 2.43 -17.79 7.88
CA LYS A 142 3.29 -18.02 6.71
C LYS A 142 2.51 -17.73 5.43
N PRO A 143 3.11 -17.05 4.46
CA PRO A 143 2.48 -16.80 3.16
C PRO A 143 2.27 -18.11 2.40
N THR A 144 1.22 -18.12 1.59
CA THR A 144 0.90 -19.14 0.59
C THR A 144 0.65 -18.44 -0.74
N LYS A 145 0.42 -19.21 -1.81
CA LYS A 145 0.16 -18.65 -3.15
C LYS A 145 -1.01 -17.63 -3.16
N ASN A 146 -2.07 -17.88 -2.37
CA ASN A 146 -3.32 -17.12 -2.40
C ASN A 146 -3.76 -16.60 -1.02
N GLY A 147 -2.83 -16.49 -0.06
CA GLY A 147 -3.16 -16.05 1.29
C GLY A 147 -2.18 -16.52 2.34
N PHE A 148 -2.66 -16.92 3.51
CA PHE A 148 -1.83 -17.14 4.70
C PHE A 148 -2.26 -18.35 5.51
N HIS A 149 -1.33 -19.01 6.22
CA HIS A 149 -1.68 -20.06 7.17
C HIS A 149 -0.91 -19.94 8.49
N PHE A 150 -1.51 -20.45 9.56
CA PHE A 150 -0.86 -20.65 10.85
C PHE A 150 -1.50 -21.81 11.61
N SER A 151 -0.83 -22.28 12.64
CA SER A 151 -1.32 -23.38 13.48
C SER A 151 -1.79 -22.88 14.84
N ILE A 152 -2.99 -23.31 15.25
CA ILE A 152 -3.50 -23.16 16.61
C ILE A 152 -3.61 -24.56 17.22
N GLY A 153 -2.69 -24.91 18.12
CA GLY A 153 -2.59 -26.26 18.66
C GLY A 153 -2.33 -27.29 17.55
N GLN A 154 -3.26 -28.23 17.36
CA GLN A 154 -3.20 -29.26 16.32
C GLN A 154 -3.89 -28.84 15.01
N TYR A 155 -4.53 -27.67 14.98
CA TYR A 155 -5.30 -27.21 13.82
C TYR A 155 -4.47 -26.28 12.95
N THR A 156 -4.37 -26.59 11.66
CA THR A 156 -3.90 -25.63 10.65
C THR A 156 -5.09 -24.84 10.13
N LEU A 157 -5.03 -23.52 10.27
CA LEU A 157 -5.97 -22.59 9.69
C LEU A 157 -5.29 -21.91 8.50
N SER A 158 -5.98 -21.89 7.37
CA SER A 158 -5.56 -21.16 6.17
C SER A 158 -6.63 -20.17 5.79
N TYR A 159 -6.23 -19.00 5.33
CA TYR A 159 -7.10 -17.90 4.97
C TYR A 159 -6.76 -17.37 3.58
N GLN A 160 -7.79 -17.01 2.83
CA GLN A 160 -7.70 -16.32 1.54
C GLN A 160 -8.71 -15.17 1.49
N ILE A 161 -8.48 -14.19 0.62
CA ILE A 161 -9.50 -13.17 0.33
C ILE A 161 -10.23 -13.55 -0.96
N SER A 162 -11.56 -13.59 -0.92
CA SER A 162 -12.42 -13.78 -2.10
C SER A 162 -13.68 -12.96 -1.93
N ASP A 163 -14.07 -12.24 -2.98
CA ASP A 163 -15.29 -11.41 -3.01
C ASP A 163 -15.39 -10.41 -1.84
N GLY A 164 -14.24 -9.85 -1.41
CA GLY A 164 -14.16 -8.91 -0.30
C GLY A 164 -14.25 -9.54 1.10
N PHE A 165 -14.35 -10.86 1.20
CA PHE A 165 -14.35 -11.59 2.46
C PHE A 165 -13.01 -12.26 2.71
N LEU A 166 -12.59 -12.29 3.97
CA LEU A 166 -11.61 -13.24 4.44
C LEU A 166 -12.33 -14.59 4.62
N ILE A 167 -11.78 -15.66 4.03
CA ILE A 167 -12.39 -16.99 4.04
C ILE A 167 -11.40 -18.00 4.60
N ASP A 168 -11.79 -18.75 5.63
CA ASP A 168 -10.95 -19.81 6.17
C ASP A 168 -11.07 -21.15 5.41
N ASN A 169 -10.20 -22.10 5.72
CA ASN A 169 -10.19 -23.45 5.12
C ASN A 169 -11.42 -24.31 5.42
N LYS A 170 -12.35 -23.83 6.25
CA LYS A 170 -13.66 -24.46 6.52
C LYS A 170 -14.80 -23.75 5.78
N GLY A 171 -14.51 -22.68 5.05
CA GLY A 171 -15.50 -21.89 4.32
C GLY A 171 -16.20 -20.82 5.16
N ASN A 172 -15.77 -20.57 6.40
CA ASN A 172 -16.33 -19.46 7.18
C ASN A 172 -15.87 -18.14 6.59
N LYS A 173 -16.79 -17.17 6.54
CA LYS A 173 -16.56 -15.84 6.00
C LYS A 173 -16.45 -14.81 7.11
N TYR A 174 -15.52 -13.89 6.93
CA TYR A 174 -15.29 -12.76 7.82
C TYR A 174 -15.30 -11.47 6.99
N SER A 175 -16.06 -10.50 7.45
CA SER A 175 -16.17 -9.19 6.85
C SER A 175 -15.14 -8.25 7.46
N LYS A 176 -14.57 -7.38 6.64
CA LYS A 176 -13.68 -6.32 7.11
C LYS A 176 -14.50 -5.31 7.89
N ASP A 177 -14.09 -4.99 9.11
CA ASP A 177 -14.68 -3.92 9.89
C ASP A 177 -14.27 -2.59 9.26
N LEU A 178 -15.20 -2.02 8.50
CA LEU A 178 -15.05 -0.68 7.97
C LEU A 178 -15.28 0.28 9.13
N ILE A 179 -14.24 0.52 9.93
CA ILE A 179 -14.26 1.67 10.83
C ILE A 179 -14.47 2.89 9.94
N GLN A 180 -15.64 3.52 10.07
CA GLN A 180 -15.92 4.84 9.50
C GLN A 180 -14.93 5.80 10.15
N ASN A 181 -13.89 6.17 9.41
CA ASN A 181 -13.06 7.33 9.74
C ASN A 181 -13.88 8.61 9.62
#